data_AF-A0A519BQG0-F1
#
_entry.id   AF-A0A519BQG0-F1
#
_cell.length_a   1.000
_cell.length_b   1.000
_cell.length_c   1.000
_cell.angle_alpha   90.00
_cell.angle_beta   90.00
_cell.angle_gamma   90.00
#
_symmetry.space_group_name_H-M   'P 1'
#
loop_
_entity.id
_entity.type
_entity.pdbx_description
1 polymer ?
#
loop_
_entity_poly.entity_id
_entity_poly.type
_entity_poly.pdbx_seq_one_letter_code
_entity_poly.pdbx_strand_id
1 'polypeptide(L)'
;MDVLCTQVYDLADKMAMKIGGHYEHSVIFPRHLEKLCDEIGYSYFQFKKNIIRQVEKLPEALRSEIENLKLLKLSYSLSENIMRRVDANCDIIQKKIIGVLN
;
A
#
# COMPACT_ATOMS: atom_id res chain seq x y z
N MET A 1 2.11 -11.31 -14.65
CA MET A 1 1.81 -10.98 -13.24
C MET A 1 1.14 -9.63 -13.28
N ASP A 2 -0.08 -9.54 -12.77
CA ASP A 2 -0.95 -8.37 -12.99
C ASP A 2 -1.08 -7.60 -11.68
N VAL A 3 -0.33 -6.51 -11.56
CA VAL A 3 -0.39 -5.58 -10.42
C VAL A 3 -0.76 -4.21 -10.97
N LEU A 4 -1.87 -3.64 -10.49
CA LEU A 4 -2.40 -2.37 -10.94
C LEU A 4 -2.78 -1.52 -9.73
N CYS A 5 -2.48 -0.22 -9.79
CA CYS A 5 -3.03 0.75 -8.84
C CYS A 5 -4.43 1.13 -9.32
N THR A 6 -5.49 0.51 -8.80
CA THR A 6 -6.87 0.80 -9.24
C THR A 6 -7.38 2.15 -8.72
N GLN A 7 -6.78 2.69 -7.65
CA GLN A 7 -7.17 3.95 -7.00
C GLN A 7 -6.91 5.23 -7.83
N VAL A 8 -6.32 5.09 -9.02
CA VAL A 8 -6.17 6.19 -9.99
C VAL A 8 -7.27 6.21 -11.04
N TYR A 9 -8.17 5.22 -11.00
CA TYR A 9 -9.35 5.12 -11.86
C TYR A 9 -10.63 5.30 -11.03
N ASP A 10 -11.72 5.65 -11.70
CA ASP A 10 -13.06 5.70 -11.09
C ASP A 10 -13.67 4.29 -11.02
N LEU A 11 -13.12 3.48 -10.12
CA LEU A 11 -13.52 2.10 -9.88
C LEU A 11 -13.95 1.91 -8.43
N ALA A 12 -14.68 0.83 -8.17
CA ALA A 12 -15.11 0.48 -6.82
C ALA A 12 -13.90 0.33 -5.88
N ASP A 13 -13.99 0.96 -4.70
CA ASP A 13 -12.93 0.96 -3.69
C ASP A 13 -12.96 -0.33 -2.83
N LYS A 14 -12.80 -1.48 -3.50
CA LYS A 14 -12.81 -2.81 -2.86
C LYS A 14 -11.59 -3.62 -3.27
N MET A 15 -10.95 -4.21 -2.28
CA MET A 15 -9.90 -5.22 -2.49
C MET A 15 -10.52 -6.51 -3.04
N ALA A 16 -9.72 -7.29 -3.78
CA ALA A 16 -10.16 -8.59 -4.28
C ALA A 16 -10.39 -9.61 -3.15
N MET A 17 -9.60 -9.53 -2.08
CA MET A 17 -9.69 -10.38 -0.89
C MET A 17 -9.94 -9.56 0.36
N LYS A 18 -10.65 -10.16 1.32
CA LYS A 18 -10.89 -9.53 2.62
C LYS A 18 -9.64 -9.58 3.50
N ILE A 19 -9.47 -8.55 4.32
CA ILE A 19 -8.52 -8.52 5.44
C ILE A 19 -9.31 -8.27 6.72
N GLY A 20 -9.22 -9.20 7.68
CA GLY A 20 -9.97 -9.12 8.93
C GLY A 20 -11.50 -8.96 8.75
N GLY A 21 -12.06 -9.47 7.65
CA GLY A 21 -13.48 -9.40 7.33
C GLY A 21 -13.92 -8.25 6.42
N HIS A 22 -13.02 -7.32 6.06
CA HIS A 22 -13.35 -6.11 5.30
C HIS A 22 -12.78 -6.12 3.88
N TYR A 23 -13.55 -5.58 2.93
CA TYR A 23 -13.10 -5.39 1.54
C TYR A 23 -12.48 -4.00 1.31
N GLU A 24 -12.92 -3.01 2.07
CA GLU A 24 -12.49 -1.62 1.93
C GLU A 24 -11.14 -1.43 2.63
N HIS A 25 -10.13 -0.93 1.92
CA HIS A 25 -8.78 -0.78 2.50
C HIS A 25 -8.72 0.31 3.58
N SER A 26 -9.61 1.31 3.51
CA SER A 26 -9.66 2.47 4.42
C SER A 26 -9.94 2.06 5.86
N VAL A 27 -10.76 1.01 6.05
CA VAL A 27 -11.16 0.47 7.36
C VAL A 27 -10.24 -0.64 7.88
N ILE A 28 -9.12 -0.91 7.20
CA ILE A 28 -8.12 -1.87 7.69
C ILE A 28 -7.26 -1.21 8.77
N PHE A 29 -7.25 -1.80 9.97
CA PHE A 29 -6.51 -1.35 11.15
C PHE A 29 -5.54 -2.45 11.62
N PRO A 30 -4.57 -2.13 12.48
CA PRO A 30 -3.61 -3.10 13.02
C PRO A 30 -4.26 -4.40 13.54
N ARG A 31 -5.38 -4.30 14.27
CA ARG A 31 -6.12 -5.47 14.78
C ARG A 31 -6.64 -6.41 13.68
N HIS A 32 -6.96 -5.89 12.50
CA HIS A 32 -7.44 -6.70 11.37
C HIS A 32 -6.29 -7.48 10.73
N LEU A 33 -5.09 -6.88 10.73
CA LEU A 33 -3.86 -7.51 10.23
C LEU A 33 -3.33 -8.56 11.21
N GLU A 34 -3.42 -8.28 12.52
CA GLU A 34 -3.10 -9.23 13.58
C GLU A 34 -4.00 -10.47 13.50
N LYS A 35 -5.32 -10.27 13.38
CA LYS A 35 -6.27 -11.36 13.17
C LYS A 35 -5.94 -12.19 11.91
N LEU A 36 -5.61 -11.53 10.80
CA LEU A 36 -5.18 -12.24 9.58
C LEU A 36 -3.92 -13.07 9.83
N CYS A 37 -2.94 -12.52 10.54
CA CYS A 37 -1.70 -13.23 10.87
C CYS A 37 -1.97 -14.47 11.72
N ASP A 38 -2.84 -14.37 12.71
CA ASP A 38 -3.25 -15.50 13.55
C ASP A 38 -3.96 -16.59 12.72
N GLU A 39 -4.89 -16.19 11.84
CA GLU A 39 -5.64 -17.11 10.97
C GLU A 39 -4.74 -17.92 10.03
N ILE A 40 -3.64 -17.33 9.56
CA ILE A 40 -2.70 -17.99 8.64
C ILE A 40 -1.45 -18.56 9.33
N GLY A 41 -1.37 -18.48 10.67
CA GLY A 41 -0.22 -18.95 11.44
C GLY A 41 1.08 -18.18 11.20
N TYR A 42 0.99 -16.89 10.84
CA TYR A 42 2.13 -16.02 10.58
C TYR A 42 2.42 -15.09 11.76
N SER A 43 3.71 -14.80 12.02
CA SER A 43 4.08 -13.92 13.13
C SER A 43 3.73 -12.46 12.83
N TYR A 44 2.84 -11.87 13.63
CA TYR A 44 2.48 -10.46 13.48
C TYR A 44 3.68 -9.51 13.69
N PHE A 45 4.65 -9.89 14.52
CA PHE A 45 5.89 -9.14 14.68
C PHE A 45 6.71 -9.13 13.37
N GLN A 46 6.86 -10.28 12.71
CA GLN A 46 7.54 -10.37 11.42
C GLN A 46 6.78 -9.62 10.33
N PHE A 47 5.44 -9.71 10.33
CA PHE A 47 4.57 -8.93 9.45
C PHE A 47 4.83 -7.43 9.57
N LYS A 48 4.76 -6.88 10.80
CA LYS A 48 5.02 -5.46 11.05
C LYS A 48 6.40 -5.03 10.54
N LYS A 49 7.44 -5.81 10.86
CA LYS A 49 8.81 -5.55 10.42
C LYS A 49 8.91 -5.51 8.89
N ASN A 50 8.23 -6.43 8.20
CA ASN A 50 8.23 -6.46 6.74
C ASN A 50 7.46 -5.29 6.14
N ILE A 51 6.27 -4.98 6.63
CA ILE A 51 5.50 -3.85 6.10
C ILE A 51 6.23 -2.52 6.30
N ILE A 52 6.83 -2.27 7.48
CA ILE A 52 7.61 -1.05 7.73
C ILE A 52 8.72 -0.88 6.69
N ARG A 53 9.47 -1.96 6.42
CA ARG A 53 10.52 -1.95 5.39
C ARG A 53 9.97 -1.69 3.99
N GLN A 54 8.77 -2.19 3.67
CA GLN A 54 8.15 -1.96 2.37
C GLN A 54 7.68 -0.52 2.21
N VAL A 55 7.04 0.07 3.23
CA VAL A 55 6.57 1.47 3.15
C VAL A 55 7.71 2.47 3.08
N GLU A 56 8.88 2.13 3.62
CA GLU A 56 10.10 2.96 3.48
C GLU A 56 10.70 2.88 2.08
N LYS A 57 10.73 1.68 1.47
CA LYS A 57 11.40 1.46 0.18
C LYS A 57 10.53 1.74 -1.05
N LEU A 58 9.22 1.53 -0.94
CA LEU A 58 8.31 1.59 -2.09
C LEU A 58 8.24 3.00 -2.72
N PRO A 59 8.09 4.10 -1.95
CA PRO A 59 8.16 5.45 -2.48
C PRO A 59 9.45 5.75 -3.25
N GLU A 60 10.59 5.35 -2.69
CA GLU A 60 11.90 5.58 -3.31
C GLU A 60 12.04 4.84 -4.64
N ALA A 61 11.67 3.56 -4.66
CA ALA A 61 11.68 2.75 -5.87
C ALA A 61 10.77 3.35 -6.95
N LEU A 62 9.56 3.78 -6.58
CA LEU A 62 8.63 4.38 -7.53
C LEU A 62 9.14 5.72 -8.07
N ARG A 63 9.83 6.52 -7.24
CA ARG A 63 10.42 7.80 -7.69
C ARG A 63 11.49 7.55 -8.74
N SER A 64 12.36 6.57 -8.49
CA SER A 64 13.38 6.19 -9.46
C SER A 64 12.78 5.73 -10.79
N GLU A 65 11.70 4.95 -10.76
CA GLU A 65 11.05 4.50 -12.01
C GLU A 65 10.35 5.63 -12.76
N ILE A 66 9.76 6.60 -12.05
CA ILE A 66 9.18 7.78 -12.70
C ILE A 66 10.26 8.61 -13.39
N GLU A 67 11.43 8.77 -12.77
CA GLU A 67 12.55 9.45 -13.43
C GLU A 67 13.04 8.68 -14.67
N ASN A 68 13.08 7.34 -14.63
CA ASN A 68 13.37 6.52 -15.81
C ASN A 68 12.36 6.76 -16.94
N LEU A 69 11.06 6.80 -16.62
CA LEU A 69 10.00 7.08 -17.61
C LEU A 69 10.12 8.49 -18.21
N LYS A 70 10.51 9.48 -17.41
CA LYS A 70 10.78 10.85 -17.88
C LYS A 70 11.94 10.90 -18.88
N LEU A 71 13.04 10.20 -18.59
CA LEU A 71 14.19 10.10 -19.51
C LEU A 71 13.80 9.48 -20.85
N LEU A 72 12.89 8.49 -20.83
CA LEU A 72 12.34 7.86 -22.03
C LEU A 72 11.28 8.71 -22.76
N LYS A 73 10.95 9.91 -22.25
CA LYS A 73 9.86 10.78 -22.74
C LYS A 73 8.49 10.09 -22.75
N LEU A 74 8.30 9.13 -21.85
CA LEU A 74 7.05 8.39 -21.64
C LEU A 74 6.35 8.84 -20.35
N SER A 75 6.67 10.02 -19.84
CA SER A 75 6.05 10.56 -18.63
C SER A 75 4.61 10.98 -18.92
N TYR A 76 3.66 10.35 -18.24
CA TYR A 76 2.23 10.68 -18.31
C TYR A 76 1.76 11.20 -16.94
N SER A 77 0.73 12.05 -16.93
CA SER A 77 0.09 12.53 -15.69
C SER A 77 -0.40 11.38 -14.78
N LEU A 78 -0.63 10.20 -15.36
CA LEU A 78 -0.99 8.98 -14.63
C LEU A 78 0.09 8.52 -13.65
N SER A 79 1.38 8.56 -14.01
CA SER A 79 2.45 8.07 -13.13
C SER A 79 2.60 8.98 -11.89
N GLU A 80 2.41 10.29 -12.05
CA GLU A 80 2.36 11.23 -10.93
C GLU A 80 1.15 10.97 -10.01
N ASN A 81 0.00 10.63 -10.57
CA ASN A 81 -1.18 10.28 -9.78
C ASN A 81 -0.96 8.97 -8.99
N ILE A 82 -0.33 7.97 -9.61
CA ILE A 82 0.07 6.73 -8.93
C ILE A 82 1.01 7.06 -7.78
N MET A 83 2.04 7.90 -8.01
CA MET A 83 2.96 8.34 -6.95
C MET A 83 2.23 8.96 -5.77
N ARG A 84 1.34 9.93 -6.02
CA ARG A 84 0.57 10.58 -4.95
C ARG A 84 -0.26 9.57 -4.14
N ARG A 85 -0.88 8.58 -4.79
CA ARG A 85 -1.64 7.53 -4.10
C ARG A 85 -0.75 6.62 -3.28
N VAL A 86 0.39 6.20 -3.82
CA VAL A 86 1.35 5.34 -3.11
C VAL A 86 1.94 6.05 -1.90
N ASP A 87 2.40 7.30 -2.05
CA ASP A 87 2.95 8.09 -0.94
C ASP A 87 1.92 8.27 0.19
N ALA A 88 0.68 8.64 -0.15
CA ALA A 88 -0.40 8.80 0.82
C ALA A 88 -0.72 7.49 1.55
N ASN A 89 -0.78 6.36 0.84
CA ASN A 89 -1.05 5.06 1.45
C ASN A 89 0.10 4.60 2.35
N CYS A 90 1.36 4.79 1.93
CA CYS A 90 2.54 4.46 2.73
C CYS A 90 2.53 5.23 4.06
N ASP A 91 2.23 6.54 4.02
CA ASP A 91 2.10 7.38 5.21
C ASP A 91 0.97 6.89 6.14
N ILE A 92 -0.21 6.60 5.60
CA ILE A 92 -1.35 6.07 6.38
C ILE A 92 -1.00 4.73 7.03
N ILE A 93 -0.39 3.81 6.27
CA ILE A 93 -0.01 2.48 6.79
C ILE A 93 1.04 2.62 7.88
N GLN A 94 2.05 3.47 7.69
CA GLN A 94 3.10 3.73 8.68
C GLN A 94 2.48 4.28 9.96
N LYS A 95 1.61 5.28 9.87
CA LYS A 95 0.90 5.86 11.03
C LYS A 95 0.03 4.84 11.76
N LYS A 96 -0.69 3.98 11.03
CA LYS A 96 -1.50 2.91 11.62
C LYS A 96 -0.63 1.88 12.36
N ILE A 97 0.48 1.44 11.77
CA ILE A 97 1.34 0.41 12.36
C ILE A 97 2.13 0.92 13.56
N ILE A 98 2.57 2.18 13.53
CA ILE A 98 3.28 2.84 14.65
C ILE A 98 2.32 3.22 15.79
N GLY A 99 0.99 3.20 15.56
CA GLY A 99 -0.04 3.45 16.58
C GLY A 99 -0.48 4.92 16.72
N VAL A 100 -0.22 5.75 15.71
CA VAL A 100 -0.63 7.17 15.66
C VAL A 100 -2.08 7.32 15.15
N LEU A 101 -2.58 6.34 14.39
CA LEU A 101 -3.96 6.27 13.91
C LEU A 101 -4.56 4.92 14.31
N ASN A 102 -5.50 4.93 15.27
CA ASN A 102 -6.19 3.75 15.80
C ASN A 102 -7.66 3.74 15.42
#